data_AF-A0A9Y6JHV9-F1
#
_entry.id   AF-A0A9Y6JHV9-F1
#
_cell.length_a   1.000
_cell.length_b   1.000
_cell.length_c   1.000
_cell.angle_alpha   90.00
_cell.angle_beta   90.00
_cell.angle_gamma   90.00
#
_symmetry.space_group_name_H-M   'P 1'
#
loop_
_entity.id
_entity.type
_entity.pdbx_description
1 polymer ?
#
loop_
_entity_poly.entity_id
_entity_poly.type
_entity_poly.pdbx_seq_one_letter_code
_entity_poly.pdbx_strand_id
1 'polypeptide(L)'
;MFDDVLQTLEDEPPGMRQYIYRYYAEFRYYHTPQKDLGLTYYKKALEFCINTSHWKHCVKKLTTIAEGRLEKNRSDAASYGILGAVARAEGNRSRAVRNYERALELDANNDEYLSALWELGLDLTAHRE
;
A
#
# COMPACT_ATOMS: atom_id res chain seq x y z
N MET A 1 5.03 -8.30 -22.16
CA MET A 1 5.70 -7.76 -20.95
C MET A 1 4.81 -8.01 -19.74
N PHE A 2 5.28 -7.84 -18.51
CA PHE A 2 4.50 -8.16 -17.30
C PHE A 2 3.12 -7.44 -17.25
N ASP A 3 2.97 -6.33 -17.97
CA ASP A 3 1.67 -5.64 -18.13
C ASP A 3 0.63 -6.48 -18.90
N ASP A 4 1.05 -7.36 -19.82
CA ASP A 4 0.17 -8.33 -20.50
C ASP A 4 -0.27 -9.44 -19.52
N VAL A 5 0.61 -9.81 -18.58
CA VAL A 5 0.31 -10.79 -17.53
C VAL A 5 -0.69 -10.21 -16.51
N LEU A 6 -0.61 -8.90 -16.23
CA LEU A 6 -1.57 -8.21 -15.37
C LEU A 6 -2.99 -8.21 -15.95
N GLN A 7 -3.15 -8.17 -17.27
CA GLN A 7 -4.47 -8.25 -17.91
C GLN A 7 -5.10 -9.64 -17.76
N THR A 8 -4.29 -10.70 -17.84
CA THR A 8 -4.77 -12.08 -17.66
C THR A 8 -4.98 -12.46 -16.19
N LEU A 9 -4.54 -11.63 -15.25
CA LEU A 9 -4.56 -11.93 -13.82
C LEU A 9 -5.92 -11.74 -13.17
N GLU A 10 -6.84 -11.00 -13.78
CA GLU A 10 -8.17 -10.74 -13.20
C GLU A 10 -8.97 -12.03 -12.98
N ASP A 11 -8.77 -13.03 -13.85
CA ASP A 11 -9.43 -14.34 -13.80
C ASP A 11 -8.80 -15.32 -12.79
N GLU A 12 -7.62 -15.01 -12.26
CA GLU A 12 -6.88 -15.88 -11.36
C GLU A 12 -7.36 -15.74 -9.89
N PRO A 13 -7.22 -16.80 -9.07
CA PRO A 13 -7.67 -16.75 -7.69
C PRO A 13 -6.90 -15.68 -6.88
N PRO A 14 -7.55 -15.01 -5.91
CA PRO A 14 -6.95 -13.90 -5.16
C PRO A 14 -5.57 -14.21 -4.54
N GLY A 15 -5.37 -15.44 -4.08
CA GLY A 15 -4.09 -15.88 -3.52
C GLY A 15 -2.96 -15.94 -4.56
N MET A 16 -3.28 -16.34 -5.80
CA MET A 16 -2.32 -16.37 -6.91
C MET A 16 -1.99 -14.96 -7.37
N ARG A 17 -3.00 -14.08 -7.49
CA ARG A 17 -2.79 -12.66 -7.74
C ARG A 17 -1.85 -12.04 -6.69
N GLN A 18 -2.14 -12.24 -5.40
CA GLN A 18 -1.28 -11.74 -4.33
C GLN A 18 0.16 -12.23 -4.44
N TYR A 19 0.35 -13.53 -4.70
CA TYR A 19 1.67 -14.12 -4.91
C TYR A 19 2.41 -13.39 -6.03
N ILE A 20 1.76 -13.23 -7.19
CA ILE A 20 2.37 -12.65 -8.38
C ILE A 20 2.70 -11.16 -8.17
N TYR A 21 1.78 -10.38 -7.61
CA TYR A 21 2.03 -8.99 -7.28
C TYR A 21 3.19 -8.82 -6.30
N ARG A 22 3.30 -9.67 -5.28
CA ARG A 22 4.44 -9.62 -4.34
C ARG A 22 5.77 -9.88 -5.04
N TYR A 23 5.89 -10.96 -5.82
CA TYR A 23 7.16 -11.28 -6.49
C TYR A 23 7.56 -10.22 -7.50
N TYR A 24 6.58 -9.65 -8.20
CA TYR A 24 6.85 -8.57 -9.11
C TYR A 24 7.28 -7.28 -8.40
N ALA A 25 6.65 -6.98 -7.27
CA ALA A 25 7.05 -5.87 -6.42
C ALA A 25 8.50 -6.03 -5.94
N GLU A 26 8.89 -7.24 -5.51
CA GLU A 26 10.29 -7.57 -5.16
C GLU A 26 11.23 -7.36 -6.34
N PHE A 27 10.89 -7.93 -7.50
CA PHE A 27 11.71 -7.82 -8.70
C PHE A 27 11.94 -6.35 -9.09
N ARG A 28 10.86 -5.56 -9.14
CA ARG A 28 10.93 -4.14 -9.48
C ARG A 28 11.70 -3.33 -8.44
N TYR A 29 11.53 -3.62 -7.16
CA TYR A 29 12.20 -2.90 -6.09
C TYR A 29 13.73 -3.12 -6.08
N TYR A 30 14.18 -4.34 -6.36
CA TYR A 30 15.59 -4.71 -6.28
C TYR A 30 16.35 -4.62 -7.60
N HIS A 31 15.68 -4.91 -8.72
CA HIS A 31 16.33 -5.09 -10.01
C HIS A 31 15.97 -4.01 -11.04
N THR A 32 15.12 -3.04 -10.69
CA THR A 32 14.77 -1.91 -11.57
C THR A 32 15.09 -0.57 -10.88
N PRO A 33 15.51 0.48 -11.61
CA PRO A 33 15.68 1.82 -11.04
C PRO A 33 14.36 2.44 -10.52
N GLN A 34 13.21 1.98 -11.03
CA GLN A 34 11.87 2.46 -10.66
C GLN A 34 11.34 1.77 -9.39
N LYS A 35 11.92 2.12 -8.25
CA LYS A 35 11.56 1.50 -6.95
C LYS A 35 10.13 1.82 -6.51
N ASP A 36 9.61 2.98 -6.87
CA ASP A 36 8.26 3.40 -6.48
C ASP A 36 7.17 2.56 -7.17
N LEU A 37 7.45 2.05 -8.37
CA LEU A 37 6.57 1.09 -9.03
C LEU A 37 6.46 -0.21 -8.22
N GLY A 38 7.57 -0.66 -7.63
CA GLY A 38 7.57 -1.81 -6.71
C GLY A 38 6.69 -1.57 -5.47
N LEU A 39 6.73 -0.35 -4.90
CA LEU A 39 5.87 0.02 -3.77
C LEU A 39 4.39 -0.03 -4.12
N THR A 40 4.01 0.45 -5.30
CA THR A 40 2.63 0.37 -5.79
C THR A 40 2.16 -1.09 -5.88
N TYR A 41 2.99 -1.99 -6.39
CA TYR A 41 2.62 -3.41 -6.47
C TYR A 41 2.58 -4.12 -5.11
N TYR A 42 3.42 -3.73 -4.15
CA TYR A 42 3.27 -4.20 -2.78
C TYR A 42 1.94 -3.75 -2.17
N LYS A 43 1.53 -2.49 -2.37
CA LYS A 43 0.23 -1.99 -1.88
C LYS A 43 -0.92 -2.77 -2.51
N LYS A 44 -0.90 -3.00 -3.83
CA LYS A 44 -1.90 -3.84 -4.53
C LYS A 44 -1.96 -5.26 -3.95
N ALA A 45 -0.82 -5.88 -3.63
CA ALA A 45 -0.80 -7.22 -3.05
C ALA A 45 -1.53 -7.31 -1.69
N LEU A 46 -1.65 -6.20 -0.95
CA LEU A 46 -2.36 -6.15 0.33
C LEU A 46 -3.89 -6.19 0.19
N GLU A 47 -4.43 -5.89 -1.00
CA GLU A 47 -5.88 -5.78 -1.25
C GLU A 47 -6.58 -7.14 -1.46
N PHE A 48 -5.82 -8.22 -1.67
CA PHE A 48 -6.38 -9.53 -2.03
C PHE A 48 -6.68 -10.43 -0.82
N CYS A 49 -5.66 -11.06 -0.24
CA CYS A 49 -5.82 -12.03 0.85
C CYS A 49 -5.16 -11.52 2.13
N ILE A 50 -5.95 -11.25 3.17
CA ILE A 50 -5.45 -10.77 4.47
C ILE A 50 -4.80 -11.95 5.24
N ASN A 51 -3.81 -11.66 6.08
CA ASN A 51 -3.17 -12.60 7.01
C ASN A 51 -2.42 -13.81 6.42
N THR A 52 -2.27 -13.90 5.09
CA THR A 52 -1.41 -14.91 4.46
C THR A 52 0.07 -14.63 4.73
N SER A 53 0.94 -15.62 4.47
CA SER A 53 2.40 -15.43 4.53
C SER A 53 2.87 -14.31 3.60
N HIS A 54 2.32 -14.23 2.38
CA HIS A 54 2.65 -13.19 1.41
C HIS A 54 2.17 -11.81 1.85
N TRP A 55 0.98 -11.72 2.43
CA TRP A 55 0.47 -10.48 3.00
C TRP A 55 1.36 -9.96 4.13
N LYS A 56 1.72 -10.83 5.09
CA LYS A 56 2.62 -10.48 6.20
C LYS A 56 3.99 -10.03 5.70
N HIS A 57 4.49 -10.67 4.65
CA HIS A 57 5.72 -10.24 3.98
C HIS A 57 5.58 -8.82 3.43
N CYS A 58 4.52 -8.53 2.68
CA CYS A 58 4.29 -7.20 2.09
C CYS A 58 4.16 -6.12 3.16
N VAL A 59 3.40 -6.38 4.23
CA VAL A 59 3.28 -5.48 5.39
C VAL A 59 4.64 -5.19 5.99
N LYS A 60 5.40 -6.23 6.37
CA LYS A 60 6.73 -6.06 6.96
C LYS A 60 7.64 -5.25 6.03
N LYS A 61 7.62 -5.56 4.74
CA LYS A 61 8.48 -4.92 3.75
C LYS A 61 8.17 -3.43 3.60
N LEU A 62 6.90 -3.09 3.43
CA LEU A 62 6.44 -1.71 3.29
C LEU A 62 6.75 -0.90 4.55
N THR A 63 6.49 -1.45 5.73
CA THR A 63 6.79 -0.80 7.02
C THR A 63 8.30 -0.51 7.16
N THR A 64 9.16 -1.51 6.92
CA THR A 64 10.62 -1.30 6.99
C THR A 64 11.12 -0.25 6.00
N ILE A 65 10.56 -0.19 4.79
CA ILE A 65 10.94 0.83 3.80
C ILE A 65 10.53 2.22 4.27
N ALA A 66 9.28 2.37 4.75
CA ALA A 66 8.77 3.66 5.21
C ALA A 66 9.52 4.16 6.44
N GLU A 67 9.77 3.30 7.43
CA GLU A 67 10.53 3.65 8.64
C GLU A 67 11.96 4.06 8.29
N GLY A 68 12.67 3.27 7.46
CA GLY A 68 14.03 3.61 7.05
C GLY A 68 14.14 4.88 6.19
N ARG A 69 13.08 5.25 5.46
CA ARG A 69 12.98 6.55 4.77
C ARG A 69 12.75 7.68 5.77
N LEU A 70 11.86 7.50 6.75
CA LEU A 70 11.57 8.49 7.79
C LEU A 70 12.76 8.75 8.72
N GLU A 71 13.58 7.73 8.99
CA GLU A 71 14.84 7.90 9.74
C GLU A 71 15.80 8.87 9.04
N LYS A 72 15.84 8.86 7.71
CA LYS A 72 16.69 9.74 6.90
C LYS A 72 16.03 11.09 6.63
N ASN A 73 14.73 11.10 6.41
CA ASN A 73 13.93 12.28 6.14
C ASN A 73 12.59 12.19 6.86
N ARG A 74 12.46 12.88 7.99
CA ARG A 74 11.24 12.92 8.81
C ARG A 74 10.05 13.60 8.13
N SER A 75 10.27 14.28 7.01
CA SER A 75 9.25 14.96 6.22
C SER A 75 8.96 14.25 4.90
N ASP A 76 9.22 12.94 4.81
CA ASP A 76 8.89 12.15 3.62
C ASP A 76 7.40 11.78 3.59
N ALA A 77 6.61 12.56 2.84
CA ALA A 77 5.17 12.36 2.68
C ALA A 77 4.81 10.94 2.19
N ALA A 78 5.58 10.40 1.24
CA ALA A 78 5.37 9.07 0.68
C ALA A 78 5.46 7.97 1.73
N SER A 79 6.37 8.08 2.70
CA SER A 79 6.49 7.11 3.79
C SER A 79 5.29 7.13 4.72
N TYR A 80 4.74 8.29 5.04
CA TYR A 80 3.48 8.38 5.77
C TYR A 80 2.33 7.77 4.96
N GLY A 81 2.26 8.01 3.64
CA GLY A 81 1.29 7.35 2.76
C GLY A 81 1.39 5.82 2.73
N ILE A 82 2.62 5.28 2.73
CA ILE A 82 2.86 3.83 2.84
C ILE A 82 2.36 3.28 4.18
N LEU A 83 2.69 3.94 5.29
CA LEU A 83 2.22 3.53 6.62
C LEU A 83 0.69 3.62 6.74
N GLY A 84 0.07 4.59 6.07
CA GLY A 84 -1.39 4.70 5.93
C GLY A 84 -1.99 3.48 5.24
N ALA A 85 -1.42 3.09 4.08
CA ALA A 85 -1.88 1.93 3.32
C ALA A 85 -1.73 0.61 4.10
N VAL A 86 -0.61 0.44 4.81
CA VAL A 86 -0.39 -0.72 5.69
C VAL A 86 -1.43 -0.74 6.81
N ALA A 87 -1.61 0.37 7.53
CA ALA A 87 -2.59 0.45 8.61
C ALA A 87 -4.02 0.20 8.13
N ARG A 88 -4.36 0.66 6.91
CA ARG A 88 -5.65 0.36 6.26
C ARG A 88 -5.81 -1.14 6.02
N ALA A 89 -4.80 -1.79 5.44
CA ALA A 89 -4.82 -3.23 5.21
C ALA A 89 -4.87 -4.06 6.51
N GLU A 90 -4.28 -3.55 7.59
CA GLU A 90 -4.38 -4.13 8.94
C GLU A 90 -5.76 -3.95 9.59
N GLY A 91 -6.67 -3.18 8.98
CA GLY A 91 -7.95 -2.78 9.57
C GLY A 91 -7.81 -1.75 10.69
N ASN A 92 -6.61 -1.21 10.92
CA ASN A 92 -6.38 -0.17 11.92
C ASN A 92 -6.66 1.22 11.33
N ARG A 93 -7.95 1.50 11.21
CA ARG A 93 -8.48 2.75 10.66
C ARG A 93 -7.88 4.00 11.30
N SER A 94 -7.83 4.08 12.63
CA SER A 94 -7.33 5.28 13.33
C SER A 94 -5.86 5.55 13.01
N ARG A 95 -5.04 4.49 12.88
CA ARG A 95 -3.66 4.64 12.40
C ARG A 95 -3.60 5.01 10.92
N ALA A 96 -4.49 4.48 10.09
CA ALA A 96 -4.53 4.81 8.66
C ALA A 96 -4.82 6.30 8.45
N VAL A 97 -5.89 6.81 9.06
CA VAL A 97 -6.28 8.23 8.99
C VAL A 97 -5.15 9.14 9.42
N ARG A 98 -4.58 8.91 10.61
CA ARG A 98 -3.49 9.74 11.14
C ARG A 98 -2.28 9.79 10.21
N ASN A 99 -1.91 8.67 9.59
CA ASN A 99 -0.78 8.63 8.66
C ASN A 99 -1.10 9.34 7.34
N TYR A 100 -2.30 9.18 6.79
CA TYR A 100 -2.69 9.90 5.57
C TYR A 100 -2.84 11.40 5.79
N GLU A 101 -3.39 11.83 6.92
CA GLU A 101 -3.44 13.25 7.30
C GLU A 101 -2.03 13.84 7.40
N ARG A 102 -1.10 13.12 8.05
CA ARG A 102 0.29 13.55 8.13
C ARG A 102 0.97 13.58 6.76
N ALA A 103 0.61 12.68 5.85
CA ALA A 103 1.10 12.71 4.47
C ALA A 103 0.57 13.95 3.72
N LEU A 104 -0.70 14.31 3.90
CA LEU A 104 -1.33 15.50 3.30
C LEU A 104 -0.81 16.82 3.88
N GLU A 105 -0.42 16.86 5.14
CA GLU A 105 0.27 18.04 5.70
C GLU A 105 1.58 18.36 4.96
N LEU A 106 2.22 17.33 4.39
CA LEU A 106 3.49 17.44 3.65
C LEU A 106 3.29 17.52 2.13
N ASP A 107 2.20 16.94 1.62
CA ASP A 107 1.83 16.92 0.20
C ASP A 107 0.30 17.07 0.06
N ALA A 108 -0.18 18.31 0.13
CA ALA A 108 -1.59 18.65 0.31
C ALA A 108 -2.51 18.29 -0.88
N ASN A 109 -1.95 18.11 -2.07
CA ASN A 109 -2.71 17.87 -3.30
C ASN A 109 -2.51 16.45 -3.83
N ASN A 110 -2.18 15.50 -2.94
CA ASN A 110 -1.99 14.12 -3.34
C ASN A 110 -3.33 13.37 -3.42
N ASP A 111 -3.78 13.09 -4.64
CA ASP A 111 -5.05 12.42 -4.91
C ASP A 111 -5.16 11.03 -4.27
N GLU A 112 -4.05 10.30 -4.13
CA GLU A 112 -4.04 8.96 -3.49
C GLU A 112 -4.45 9.07 -2.02
N TYR A 113 -3.90 10.05 -1.30
CA TYR A 113 -4.17 10.21 0.14
C TYR A 113 -5.57 10.76 0.39
N LEU A 114 -6.02 11.71 -0.44
CA LEU A 114 -7.38 12.24 -0.38
C LEU A 114 -8.41 11.14 -0.63
N SER A 115 -8.22 10.35 -1.69
CA SER A 115 -9.12 9.23 -2.02
C SER A 115 -9.15 8.19 -0.89
N ALA A 116 -7.98 7.83 -0.35
CA ALA A 116 -7.91 6.87 0.76
C ALA A 116 -8.61 7.38 2.03
N LEU A 117 -8.51 8.67 2.35
CA LEU A 117 -9.24 9.26 3.49
C LEU A 117 -10.75 9.32 3.26
N TRP A 118 -11.20 9.62 2.04
CA TRP A 118 -12.62 9.59 1.69
C TRP A 118 -13.21 8.19 1.78
N GLU A 119 -12.52 7.18 1.21
CA GLU A 119 -12.91 5.77 1.31
C GLU A 119 -13.03 5.34 2.76
N LEU A 120 -12.02 5.65 3.58
CA LEU A 120 -12.11 5.42 5.02
C LEU A 120 -13.34 6.15 5.57
N GLY A 121 -13.51 7.46 5.32
CA GLY A 121 -14.66 8.25 5.76
C GLY A 121 -16.03 7.58 5.53
N LEU A 122 -16.27 7.06 4.33
CA LEU A 122 -17.52 6.41 3.93
C LEU A 122 -17.83 5.14 4.72
N ASP A 123 -16.81 4.34 5.05
CA ASP A 123 -16.98 3.16 5.91
C ASP A 123 -17.51 3.53 7.32
N LEU A 124 -17.31 4.77 7.80
CA LEU A 124 -17.81 5.21 9.11
C LEU A 124 -19.33 5.40 9.11
N THR A 125 -19.86 5.88 7.99
CA THR A 125 -21.28 6.17 7.83
C THR A 125 -22.08 4.90 7.58
N ALA A 126 -21.51 3.92 6.86
CA ALA A 126 -22.16 2.64 6.56
C ALA A 126 -22.35 1.71 7.77
N HIS A 127 -21.57 1.86 8.85
CA HIS A 127 -21.71 1.06 10.08
C HIS A 127 -22.59 1.72 11.16
N ARG A 128 -23.20 2.88 10.87
CA ARG A 128 -24.09 3.60 11.79
C ARG A 128 -25.58 3.46 11.44
N GLU A 129 -25.93 2.68 10.42
CA GLU A 129 -27.28 2.29 10.05
C GLU A 129 -27.54 0.82 10.39
#